data_AF-A0A6C0LEF8-F1
#
_entry.id   AF-A0A6C0LEF8-F1
#
_cell.length_a   1.000
_cell.length_b   1.000
_cell.length_c   1.000
_cell.angle_alpha   90.00
_cell.angle_beta   90.00
_cell.angle_gamma   90.00
#
_symmetry.space_group_name_H-M   'P 1'
#
loop_
_entity.id
_entity.type
_entity.pdbx_description
1 polymer ?
#
loop_
_entity_poly.entity_id
_entity_poly.type
_entity_poly.pdbx_seq_one_letter_code
_entity_poly.pdbx_strand_id
1 'polypeptide(L)'
;MSFEAKTTIFKKDKNNNLSAKECDTFVKNYKDFTKGVISKITNPKTNKPLSDDDRIKYIYDKCKQKLGIRDSKSPKSKSKSKSSDSGDNEIILDSYEKVKDIIYIPFNTLQKNKQLIASLFTKPISYDIGLVKLSEYLYNTTNSHNIYVKSYKKILVEINDIINSIYNNHNQNTQNILKQQHGWVENYMYDPLRMSDIASRPPTAPDTQSAIKKTKRILAKMWEETYYIGINDIRGRGLNTMVLDQMRNILFYSSTNKNKREVIKNLNDNIEKYIALQFIIVIMRDEVEDSRVYNYDNIRTMENHLDLFDSLITKTIVNVLFDDNSNYNSQSISKSISWSGTPRSSSSGHSHFQSKANIARYRKTKADLVAEITENNINEMDPYLAERWEDMPLKKLRNVISIKHNEGSNTYRVAFYIRTLYQAWNKAVKDSKPFKNPYTRKNFTEDDKVYILRSIKKLYPNIEKPKIANGRSDIIVETRNNFYNDESVSYTFSYKLNFEKRPIVIHLLTFSIPLNFNTDVEPAYIQPYIFENITYLIKNNILFGKSMPLKIIPGFKEYIGKNIIILKDNYDEYKVFFDKIKNAL
;
A
#
# COMPACT_ATOMS: atom_id res chain seq x y z
N MET A 1 13.38 -7.29 8.74
CA MET A 1 14.68 -7.58 9.39
C MET A 1 15.56 -6.34 9.27
N SER A 2 16.20 -5.89 10.36
CA SER A 2 17.22 -4.84 10.30
C SER A 2 18.46 -5.31 9.54
N PHE A 3 19.27 -4.38 9.01
CA PHE A 3 20.53 -4.69 8.33
C PHE A 3 21.46 -5.52 9.23
N GLU A 4 21.51 -5.26 10.53
CA GLU A 4 22.30 -6.03 11.51
C GLU A 4 21.82 -7.49 11.68
N ALA A 5 20.50 -7.72 11.67
CA ALA A 5 19.92 -9.06 11.73
C ALA A 5 20.21 -9.86 10.45
N LYS A 6 20.11 -9.22 9.28
CA LYS A 6 20.48 -9.83 7.99
C LYS A 6 21.98 -10.11 7.90
N THR A 7 22.82 -9.19 8.39
CA THR A 7 24.29 -9.34 8.43
C THR A 7 24.71 -10.57 9.24
N THR A 8 23.99 -10.89 10.32
CA THR A 8 24.26 -12.09 11.14
C THR A 8 23.91 -13.40 10.41
N ILE A 9 22.82 -13.41 9.63
CA ILE A 9 22.45 -14.53 8.75
C ILE A 9 23.48 -14.66 7.61
N PHE A 10 23.86 -13.53 7.01
CA PHE A 10 24.84 -13.50 5.93
C PHE A 10 26.23 -13.91 6.39
N LYS A 11 26.65 -13.63 7.63
CA LYS A 11 27.92 -14.14 8.19
C LYS A 11 27.99 -15.68 8.17
N LYS A 12 26.87 -16.37 8.41
CA LYS A 12 26.77 -17.85 8.44
C LYS A 12 26.50 -18.49 7.08
N ASP A 13 26.29 -17.69 6.04
CA ASP A 13 25.93 -18.15 4.70
C ASP A 13 27.15 -18.62 3.89
N LYS A 14 27.14 -19.88 3.43
CA LYS A 14 28.22 -20.46 2.61
C LYS A 14 28.46 -19.72 1.29
N ASN A 15 27.46 -18.97 0.79
CA ASN A 15 27.58 -18.19 -0.45
C ASN A 15 28.49 -16.97 -0.31
N ASN A 16 28.83 -16.53 0.90
CA ASN A 16 29.72 -15.40 1.15
C ASN A 16 31.22 -15.78 1.27
N ASN A 17 31.55 -17.08 1.15
CA ASN A 17 32.91 -17.60 1.34
C ASN A 17 33.57 -17.84 -0.03
N LEU A 18 33.82 -16.73 -0.72
CA LEU A 18 34.47 -16.67 -2.03
C LEU A 18 35.99 -16.56 -1.87
N SER A 19 36.75 -17.26 -2.71
CA SER A 19 38.19 -17.09 -2.91
C SER A 19 38.51 -15.72 -3.54
N ALA A 20 39.80 -15.33 -3.58
CA ALA A 20 40.19 -14.06 -4.19
C ALA A 20 39.76 -13.97 -5.68
N LYS A 21 39.98 -15.04 -6.45
CA LYS A 21 39.59 -15.12 -7.87
C LYS A 21 38.07 -15.04 -8.08
N GLU A 22 37.30 -15.65 -7.19
CA GLU A 22 35.83 -15.56 -7.20
C GLU A 22 35.35 -14.15 -6.80
N CYS A 23 36.04 -13.50 -5.85
CA CYS A 23 35.75 -12.13 -5.46
C CYS A 23 36.02 -11.12 -6.57
N ASP A 24 37.09 -11.26 -7.35
CA ASP A 24 37.37 -10.39 -8.51
C ASP A 24 36.21 -10.44 -9.51
N THR A 25 35.77 -11.65 -9.82
CA THR A 25 34.63 -11.90 -10.71
C THR A 25 33.35 -11.29 -10.15
N PHE A 26 33.11 -11.46 -8.84
CA PHE A 26 31.92 -10.93 -8.17
C PHE A 26 31.88 -9.38 -8.18
N VAL A 27 33.01 -8.74 -7.89
CA VAL A 27 33.12 -7.27 -7.88
C VAL A 27 32.87 -6.68 -9.26
N LYS A 28 33.37 -7.33 -10.33
CA LYS A 28 33.10 -6.91 -11.71
C LYS A 28 31.61 -7.03 -12.04
N ASN A 29 31.01 -8.19 -11.79
CA ASN A 29 29.59 -8.43 -12.05
C ASN A 29 28.68 -7.50 -11.22
N TYR A 30 29.05 -7.17 -9.99
CA TYR A 30 28.32 -6.21 -9.16
C TYR A 30 28.32 -4.80 -9.77
N LYS A 31 29.48 -4.32 -10.27
CA LYS A 31 29.56 -3.03 -10.96
C LYS A 31 28.68 -3.00 -12.20
N ASP A 32 28.72 -4.06 -13.01
CA ASP A 32 27.90 -4.17 -14.22
C ASP A 32 26.39 -4.28 -13.89
N PHE A 33 26.04 -4.97 -12.81
CA PHE A 33 24.66 -5.07 -12.31
C PHE A 33 24.13 -3.70 -11.85
N THR A 34 24.90 -2.95 -11.06
CA THR A 34 24.51 -1.60 -10.61
C THR A 34 24.42 -0.57 -11.73
N LYS A 35 25.19 -0.76 -12.82
CA LYS A 35 25.11 0.05 -14.04
C LYS A 35 24.00 -0.42 -15.02
N GLY A 36 23.31 -1.53 -14.71
CA GLY A 36 22.25 -2.09 -15.55
C GLY A 36 22.74 -2.83 -16.79
N VAL A 37 24.04 -3.14 -16.89
CA VAL A 37 24.64 -3.89 -18.02
C VAL A 37 24.24 -5.37 -17.97
N ILE A 38 24.06 -5.92 -16.77
CA ILE A 38 23.52 -7.28 -16.55
C ILE A 38 22.30 -7.22 -15.64
N SER A 39 21.29 -8.06 -15.92
CA SER A 39 20.00 -8.04 -15.20
C SER A 39 19.96 -8.92 -13.96
N LYS A 40 20.95 -9.81 -13.78
CA LYS A 40 21.04 -10.76 -12.66
C LYS A 40 22.51 -10.98 -12.30
N ILE A 41 22.80 -11.13 -11.02
CA ILE A 41 24.12 -11.53 -10.53
C ILE A 41 24.11 -12.98 -10.05
N THR A 42 25.12 -13.76 -10.44
CA THR A 42 25.28 -15.15 -10.01
C THR A 42 26.42 -15.27 -9.00
N ASN A 43 26.28 -16.23 -8.08
CA ASN A 43 27.34 -16.55 -7.15
C ASN A 43 28.46 -17.33 -7.87
N PRO A 44 29.71 -16.86 -7.90
CA PRO A 44 30.79 -17.47 -8.69
C PRO A 44 31.18 -18.87 -8.23
N LYS A 45 30.88 -19.22 -6.98
CA LYS A 45 31.20 -20.52 -6.38
C LYS A 45 30.11 -21.56 -6.62
N THR A 46 28.85 -21.14 -6.64
CA THR A 46 27.70 -22.06 -6.76
C THR A 46 26.97 -21.98 -8.09
N ASN A 47 27.31 -21.01 -8.95
CA ASN A 47 26.62 -20.68 -10.20
C ASN A 47 25.12 -20.43 -10.06
N LYS A 48 24.62 -20.20 -8.85
CA LYS A 48 23.21 -19.90 -8.59
C LYS A 48 22.96 -18.39 -8.66
N PRO A 49 21.82 -17.95 -9.22
CA PRO A 49 21.44 -16.54 -9.20
C PRO A 49 21.20 -16.08 -7.75
N LEU A 50 21.66 -14.87 -7.44
CA LEU A 50 21.36 -14.17 -6.19
C LEU A 50 20.23 -13.17 -6.47
N SER A 51 19.18 -13.21 -5.66
CA SER A 51 17.99 -12.37 -5.82
C SER A 51 17.76 -11.39 -4.66
N ASP A 52 18.60 -11.44 -3.62
CA ASP A 52 18.49 -10.58 -2.44
C ASP A 52 19.56 -9.49 -2.52
N ASP A 53 19.14 -8.24 -2.71
CA ASP A 53 20.03 -7.08 -2.89
C ASP A 53 20.93 -6.81 -1.68
N ASP A 54 20.44 -7.05 -0.46
CA ASP A 54 21.24 -6.87 0.75
C ASP A 54 22.32 -7.94 0.86
N ARG A 55 22.02 -9.16 0.44
CA ARG A 55 22.98 -10.26 0.37
C ARG A 55 24.04 -10.01 -0.70
N ILE A 56 23.62 -9.50 -1.86
CA ILE A 56 24.51 -9.14 -2.96
C ILE A 56 25.49 -8.04 -2.50
N LYS A 57 24.97 -6.99 -1.86
CA LYS A 57 25.78 -5.89 -1.30
C LYS A 57 26.73 -6.37 -0.21
N TYR A 58 26.27 -7.23 0.69
CA TYR A 58 27.11 -7.81 1.74
C TYR A 58 28.29 -8.65 1.19
N ILE A 59 28.04 -9.49 0.18
CA ILE A 59 29.10 -10.28 -0.47
C ILE A 59 30.10 -9.35 -1.18
N TYR A 60 29.60 -8.29 -1.82
CA TYR A 60 30.43 -7.26 -2.45
C TYR A 60 31.37 -6.57 -1.45
N ASP A 61 30.85 -6.09 -0.32
CA ASP A 61 31.65 -5.41 0.70
C ASP A 61 32.71 -6.34 1.31
N LYS A 62 32.36 -7.61 1.54
CA LYS A 62 33.30 -8.64 2.01
C LYS A 62 34.39 -8.95 0.98
N CYS A 63 34.03 -9.01 -0.31
CA CYS A 63 35.00 -9.22 -1.38
C CYS A 63 35.93 -8.02 -1.58
N LYS A 64 35.41 -6.79 -1.44
CA LYS A 64 36.24 -5.57 -1.40
C LYS A 64 37.29 -5.63 -0.30
N GLN A 65 36.87 -5.97 0.92
CA GLN A 65 37.78 -6.12 2.06
C GLN A 65 38.84 -7.20 1.79
N LYS A 66 38.42 -8.35 1.26
CA LYS A 66 39.31 -9.49 0.97
C LYS A 66 40.32 -9.21 -0.16
N LEU A 67 39.94 -8.42 -1.15
CA LEU A 67 40.80 -8.01 -2.26
C LEU A 67 41.64 -6.77 -1.94
N GLY A 68 41.50 -6.19 -0.75
CA GLY A 68 42.18 -4.95 -0.38
C GLY A 68 41.77 -3.75 -1.25
N ILE A 69 40.60 -3.80 -1.89
CA ILE A 69 40.07 -2.71 -2.70
C ILE A 69 39.57 -1.63 -1.75
N ARG A 70 40.46 -0.70 -1.40
CA ARG A 70 40.13 0.51 -0.65
C ARG A 70 39.26 1.40 -1.54
N ASP A 71 38.20 1.98 -0.96
CA ASP A 71 37.56 3.13 -1.58
C ASP A 71 38.59 4.25 -1.74
N SER A 72 38.56 4.95 -2.87
CA SER A 72 39.41 6.10 -3.17
C SER A 72 39.12 7.33 -2.29
N LYS A 73 38.67 7.13 -1.05
CA LYS A 73 38.54 8.16 -0.03
C LYS A 73 39.15 7.68 1.30
N SER A 74 40.37 8.17 1.52
CA SER A 74 41.20 8.27 2.74
C SER A 74 42.20 7.15 3.08
N PRO A 75 43.36 7.48 3.69
CA PRO A 75 44.26 8.62 3.44
C PRO A 75 45.65 8.13 3.00
N LYS A 76 46.28 8.84 2.06
CA LYS A 76 47.69 8.64 1.74
C LYS A 76 48.54 8.95 2.98
N SER A 77 49.41 8.01 3.30
CA SER A 77 50.50 8.14 4.27
C SER A 77 51.37 9.38 3.98
N LYS A 78 51.61 10.14 5.04
CA LYS A 78 52.53 11.28 5.21
C LYS A 78 53.63 11.40 4.14
N SER A 79 53.49 12.39 3.26
CA SER A 79 54.62 13.23 2.83
C SER A 79 54.57 14.52 3.62
N LYS A 80 55.63 14.82 4.38
CA LYS A 80 55.78 16.04 5.19
C LYS A 80 55.59 17.29 4.33
N SER A 81 54.47 17.97 4.49
CA SER A 81 54.37 19.42 4.36
C SER A 81 53.63 19.93 5.59
N LYS A 82 54.28 20.82 6.34
CA LYS A 82 53.70 21.48 7.51
C LYS A 82 52.53 22.36 7.03
N SER A 83 51.30 21.97 7.35
CA SER A 83 50.19 22.94 7.47
C SER A 83 49.31 22.54 8.65
N SER A 84 49.35 23.38 9.68
CA SER A 84 48.47 23.53 10.85
C SER A 84 47.46 22.42 11.18
N ASP A 85 47.69 21.82 12.34
CA ASP A 85 46.72 21.09 13.17
C ASP A 85 45.42 21.91 13.40
N SER A 86 44.27 21.38 13.01
CA SER A 86 42.95 21.73 13.57
C SER A 86 42.00 20.53 13.45
N GLY A 87 42.11 19.59 14.40
CA GLY A 87 41.30 18.36 14.45
C GLY A 87 39.86 18.59 14.96
N ASP A 88 39.03 19.21 14.12
CA ASP A 88 37.65 19.59 14.45
C ASP A 88 36.65 18.43 14.57
N ASN A 89 35.58 18.65 15.35
CA ASN A 89 34.48 17.73 15.60
C ASN A 89 33.64 17.50 14.32
N GLU A 90 33.95 16.45 13.56
CA GLU A 90 33.20 16.08 12.35
C GLU A 90 31.76 15.66 12.67
N ILE A 91 30.80 16.14 11.85
CA ILE A 91 29.36 15.86 12.00
C ILE A 91 28.94 14.60 11.23
N ILE A 92 28.20 13.72 11.91
CA ILE A 92 27.72 12.43 11.43
C ILE A 92 26.21 12.51 11.12
N LEU A 93 25.86 13.14 10.00
CA LEU A 93 24.48 13.17 9.47
C LEU A 93 24.35 12.18 8.30
N ASP A 94 23.91 10.96 8.62
CA ASP A 94 23.98 9.76 7.77
C ASP A 94 22.67 8.97 7.65
N SER A 95 21.56 9.52 8.14
CA SER A 95 20.26 8.84 8.16
C SER A 95 19.09 9.83 8.15
N TYR A 96 17.94 9.40 7.64
CA TYR A 96 16.70 10.20 7.66
C TYR A 96 16.15 10.34 9.08
N GLU A 97 16.38 9.35 9.94
CA GLU A 97 16.03 9.36 11.35
C GLU A 97 16.70 10.54 12.07
N LYS A 98 18.01 10.74 11.86
CA LYS A 98 18.72 11.91 12.41
C LYS A 98 18.19 13.24 11.87
N VAL A 99 17.83 13.29 10.59
CA VAL A 99 17.21 14.49 10.00
C VAL A 99 15.88 14.80 10.68
N LYS A 100 15.03 13.78 10.88
CA LYS A 100 13.77 13.91 11.62
C LYS A 100 14.03 14.39 13.04
N ASP A 101 14.96 13.78 13.77
CA ASP A 101 15.27 14.17 15.14
C ASP A 101 15.73 15.64 15.25
N ILE A 102 16.49 16.14 14.26
CA ILE A 102 16.89 17.56 14.18
C ILE A 102 15.68 18.47 14.01
N ILE A 103 14.73 18.09 13.15
CA ILE A 103 13.47 18.82 12.98
C ILE A 103 12.71 18.85 14.32
N TYR A 104 12.64 17.75 15.06
CA TYR A 104 11.91 17.71 16.34
C TYR A 104 12.59 18.42 17.53
N ILE A 105 13.77 19.04 17.36
CA ILE A 105 14.50 19.72 18.46
C ILE A 105 13.61 20.65 19.32
N PRO A 106 12.75 21.51 18.76
CA PRO A 106 11.88 22.40 19.57
C PRO A 106 10.91 21.66 20.49
N PHE A 107 10.53 20.43 20.17
CA PHE A 107 9.50 19.66 20.88
C PHE A 107 10.09 18.58 21.79
N ASN A 108 11.35 18.22 21.60
CA ASN A 108 12.07 17.27 22.43
C ASN A 108 12.37 17.83 23.84
N THR A 109 12.54 16.91 24.80
CA THR A 109 13.09 17.28 26.10
C THR A 109 14.55 17.70 25.96
N LEU A 110 15.05 18.52 26.89
CA LEU A 110 16.46 18.91 26.91
C LEU A 110 17.40 17.70 26.95
N GLN A 111 17.01 16.64 27.66
CA GLN A 111 17.77 15.39 27.74
C GLN A 111 17.87 14.70 26.37
N LYS A 112 16.75 14.58 25.64
CA LYS A 112 16.74 14.02 24.28
C LYS A 112 17.59 14.85 23.33
N ASN A 113 17.47 16.18 23.40
CA ASN A 113 18.28 17.09 22.57
C ASN A 113 19.79 16.97 22.86
N LYS A 114 20.18 16.82 24.14
CA LYS A 114 21.58 16.56 24.50
C LYS A 114 22.09 15.24 23.91
N GLN A 115 21.28 14.18 23.96
CA GLN A 115 21.63 12.88 23.38
C GLN A 115 21.73 12.94 21.86
N LEU A 116 20.79 13.60 21.19
CA LEU A 116 20.83 13.82 19.75
C LEU A 116 22.10 14.56 19.35
N ILE A 117 22.38 15.72 19.97
CA ILE A 117 23.58 16.49 19.66
C ILE A 117 24.84 15.66 19.90
N ALA A 118 24.95 14.95 21.02
CA ALA A 118 26.10 14.06 21.25
C ALA A 118 26.27 12.99 20.16
N SER A 119 25.17 12.43 19.65
CA SER A 119 25.18 11.40 18.59
C SER A 119 25.58 11.92 17.20
N LEU A 120 25.50 13.24 16.98
CA LEU A 120 25.80 13.87 15.71
C LEU A 120 27.28 14.21 15.54
N PHE A 121 28.13 14.04 16.56
CA PHE A 121 29.56 14.40 16.48
C PHE A 121 30.46 13.21 16.81
N THR A 122 31.60 13.14 16.12
CA THR A 122 32.62 12.10 16.32
C THR A 122 33.36 12.17 17.65
N LYS A 123 33.31 13.32 18.33
CA LYS A 123 33.92 13.58 19.64
C LYS A 123 32.90 14.21 20.58
N PRO A 124 33.07 14.03 21.92
CA PRO A 124 32.23 14.71 22.90
C PRO A 124 32.19 16.23 22.66
N ILE A 125 30.99 16.79 22.72
CA ILE A 125 30.73 18.22 22.50
C ILE A 125 29.69 18.69 23.51
N SER A 126 29.81 19.94 23.97
CA SER A 126 28.74 20.53 24.78
C SER A 126 27.51 20.78 23.92
N TYR A 127 26.33 20.74 24.55
CA TYR A 127 25.06 20.94 23.87
C TYR A 127 25.01 22.26 23.07
N ASP A 128 25.42 23.35 23.71
CA ASP A 128 25.34 24.70 23.14
C ASP A 128 26.29 24.88 21.96
N ILE A 129 27.54 24.39 22.09
CA ILE A 129 28.52 24.45 21.01
C ILE A 129 28.08 23.52 19.86
N GLY A 130 27.54 22.34 20.19
CA GLY A 130 27.04 21.39 19.20
C GLY A 130 25.86 21.91 18.39
N LEU A 131 24.93 22.64 19.02
CA LEU A 131 23.82 23.30 18.31
C LEU A 131 24.32 24.33 17.29
N VAL A 132 25.27 25.17 17.68
CA VAL A 132 25.85 26.20 16.79
C VAL A 132 26.56 25.53 15.61
N LYS A 133 27.45 24.56 15.88
CA LYS A 133 28.17 23.82 14.83
C LYS A 133 27.22 23.06 13.90
N LEU A 134 26.15 22.47 14.43
CA LEU A 134 25.13 21.80 13.62
C LEU A 134 24.42 22.79 12.70
N SER A 135 24.01 23.94 13.22
CA SER A 135 23.39 25.02 12.44
C SER A 135 24.33 25.45 11.30
N GLU A 136 25.57 25.82 11.61
CA GLU A 136 26.58 26.19 10.61
C GLU A 136 26.74 25.11 9.53
N TYR A 137 26.80 23.84 9.93
CA TYR A 137 26.92 22.72 9.00
C TYR A 137 25.74 22.58 8.05
N LEU A 138 24.50 22.71 8.55
CA LEU A 138 23.29 22.58 7.75
C LEU A 138 23.13 23.74 6.75
N TYR A 139 23.52 24.96 7.12
CA TYR A 139 23.37 26.14 6.27
C TYR A 139 24.56 26.41 5.36
N ASN A 140 25.72 25.80 5.60
CA ASN A 140 26.86 25.92 4.69
C ASN A 140 26.53 25.30 3.31
N THR A 141 26.69 26.09 2.25
CA THR A 141 26.39 25.69 0.87
C THR A 141 27.31 24.57 0.37
N THR A 142 28.53 24.46 0.91
CA THR A 142 29.47 23.38 0.53
C THR A 142 28.96 22.00 0.95
N ASN A 143 28.16 21.94 2.01
CA ASN A 143 27.59 20.69 2.54
C ASN A 143 26.32 20.24 1.82
N SER A 144 25.83 21.01 0.84
CA SER A 144 24.69 20.65 0.00
C SER A 144 24.90 19.37 -0.81
N HIS A 145 26.14 18.85 -0.91
CA HIS A 145 26.41 17.54 -1.50
C HIS A 145 25.88 16.38 -0.65
N ASN A 146 25.75 16.56 0.68
CA ASN A 146 25.16 15.56 1.57
C ASN A 146 23.64 15.47 1.32
N ILE A 147 23.16 14.27 0.98
CA ILE A 147 21.75 14.01 0.70
C ILE A 147 20.84 14.31 1.89
N TYR A 148 21.33 14.14 3.11
CA TYR A 148 20.57 14.38 4.34
C TYR A 148 20.48 15.87 4.67
N VAL A 149 21.50 16.67 4.34
CA VAL A 149 21.42 18.14 4.41
C VAL A 149 20.42 18.67 3.38
N LYS A 150 20.42 18.12 2.16
CA LYS A 150 19.41 18.43 1.14
C LYS A 150 18.01 18.07 1.62
N SER A 151 17.86 16.88 2.21
CA SER A 151 16.57 16.41 2.73
C SER A 151 16.06 17.30 3.86
N TYR A 152 16.92 17.65 4.83
CA TYR A 152 16.58 18.61 5.88
C TYR A 152 16.00 19.91 5.30
N LYS A 153 16.69 20.54 4.35
CA LYS A 153 16.22 21.78 3.71
C LYS A 153 14.89 21.61 2.98
N LYS A 154 14.73 20.51 2.24
CA LYS A 154 13.47 20.20 1.55
C LYS A 154 12.32 19.97 2.52
N ILE A 155 12.54 19.28 3.64
CA ILE A 155 11.51 19.07 4.65
C ILE A 155 11.08 20.40 5.26
N LEU A 156 12.01 21.33 5.54
CA LEU A 156 11.64 22.66 6.00
C LEU A 156 10.77 23.40 4.98
N VAL A 157 11.09 23.32 3.69
CA VAL A 157 10.26 23.89 2.62
C VAL A 157 8.85 23.27 2.64
N GLU A 158 8.74 21.95 2.67
CA GLU A 158 7.44 21.26 2.70
C GLU A 158 6.62 21.62 3.96
N ILE A 159 7.24 21.70 5.15
CA ILE A 159 6.56 22.13 6.37
C ILE A 159 5.98 23.55 6.19
N ASN A 160 6.80 24.46 5.66
CA ASN A 160 6.39 25.84 5.44
C ASN A 160 5.28 25.95 4.38
N ASP A 161 5.38 25.18 3.30
CA ASP A 161 4.38 25.13 2.25
C ASP A 161 3.04 24.61 2.79
N ILE A 162 3.05 23.59 3.65
CA ILE A 162 1.83 23.07 4.28
C ILE A 162 1.20 24.13 5.20
N ILE A 163 1.99 24.74 6.10
CA ILE A 163 1.49 25.78 7.02
C ILE A 163 0.91 26.97 6.22
N ASN A 164 1.63 27.44 5.21
CA ASN A 164 1.19 28.56 4.39
C ASN A 164 -0.01 28.19 3.51
N SER A 165 -0.09 26.97 3.00
CA SER A 165 -1.23 26.50 2.21
C SER A 165 -2.53 26.51 3.01
N ILE A 166 -2.48 26.16 4.31
CA ILE A 166 -3.67 26.22 5.19
C ILE A 166 -4.15 27.66 5.34
N TYR A 167 -3.25 28.62 5.44
CA TYR A 167 -3.61 30.03 5.58
C TYR A 167 -4.05 30.67 4.24
N ASN A 168 -3.33 30.41 3.15
CA ASN A 168 -3.52 31.09 1.87
C ASN A 168 -4.67 30.53 1.01
N ASN A 169 -5.10 29.28 1.23
CA ASN A 169 -6.19 28.67 0.44
C ASN A 169 -7.60 29.11 0.87
N HIS A 170 -7.71 30.15 1.70
CA HIS A 170 -8.97 30.61 2.24
C HIS A 170 -9.20 32.10 2.06
N ASN A 171 -10.46 32.51 2.15
CA ASN A 171 -10.85 33.91 2.05
C ASN A 171 -10.37 34.72 3.28
N GLN A 172 -10.44 36.05 3.17
CA GLN A 172 -10.00 36.98 4.21
C GLN A 172 -10.65 36.72 5.59
N ASN A 173 -11.93 36.33 5.62
CA ASN A 173 -12.62 36.02 6.87
C ASN A 173 -11.98 34.83 7.60
N THR A 174 -11.65 33.79 6.85
CA THR A 174 -11.00 32.59 7.40
C THR A 174 -9.59 32.89 7.90
N GLN A 175 -8.84 33.71 7.17
CA GLN A 175 -7.52 34.19 7.57
C GLN A 175 -7.57 35.03 8.85
N ASN A 176 -8.59 35.87 8.99
CA ASN A 176 -8.82 36.65 10.22
C ASN A 176 -9.11 35.74 11.42
N ILE A 177 -9.90 34.67 11.23
CA ILE A 177 -10.15 33.66 12.27
C ILE A 177 -8.84 33.00 12.70
N LEU A 178 -8.02 32.53 11.74
CA LEU A 178 -6.71 31.94 12.05
C LEU A 178 -5.83 32.87 12.88
N LYS A 179 -5.72 34.14 12.48
CA LYS A 179 -4.90 35.15 13.18
C LYS A 179 -5.44 35.47 14.58
N GLN A 180 -6.71 35.85 14.66
CA GLN A 180 -7.30 36.43 15.87
C GLN A 180 -7.65 35.38 16.91
N GLN A 181 -8.14 34.21 16.49
CA GLN A 181 -8.61 33.16 17.40
C GLN A 181 -7.55 32.09 17.66
N HIS A 182 -6.69 31.79 16.68
CA HIS A 182 -5.71 30.70 16.77
C HIS A 182 -4.25 31.18 16.75
N GLY A 183 -4.02 32.49 16.88
CA GLY A 183 -2.67 33.06 16.97
C GLY A 183 -1.78 32.77 15.76
N TRP A 184 -2.38 32.50 14.60
CA TRP A 184 -1.65 32.16 13.39
C TRP A 184 -0.74 33.32 12.95
N VAL A 185 0.51 32.99 12.63
CA VAL A 185 1.50 33.94 12.13
C VAL A 185 1.54 33.83 10.61
N GLU A 186 1.22 34.93 9.94
CA GLU A 186 1.28 35.02 8.49
C GLU A 186 2.72 34.86 7.98
N ASN A 187 2.89 34.09 6.89
CA ASN A 187 4.19 33.78 6.31
C ASN A 187 5.19 33.18 7.32
N TYR A 188 4.69 32.40 8.28
CA TYR A 188 5.54 31.73 9.24
C TYR A 188 6.53 30.81 8.52
N MET A 189 7.81 30.96 8.86
CA MET A 189 8.90 30.13 8.34
C MET A 189 9.48 29.33 9.51
N TYR A 190 9.00 28.10 9.63
CA TYR A 190 9.53 27.12 10.55
C TYR A 190 11.01 26.84 10.25
N ASP A 191 11.83 27.03 11.27
CA ASP A 191 13.22 26.62 11.35
C ASP A 191 13.55 26.29 12.83
N PRO A 192 14.00 25.07 13.15
CA PRO A 192 14.26 24.66 14.53
C PRO A 192 15.51 25.32 15.14
N LEU A 193 16.44 25.83 14.32
CA LEU A 193 17.77 26.28 14.77
C LEU A 193 18.04 27.77 14.48
N ARG A 194 17.19 28.44 13.71
CA ARG A 194 17.32 29.86 13.37
C ARG A 194 16.03 30.63 13.59
N MET A 195 16.18 31.88 13.98
CA MET A 195 15.07 32.83 13.96
C MET A 195 14.95 33.44 12.55
N SER A 196 13.72 33.62 12.07
CA SER A 196 13.42 34.13 10.73
C SER A 196 13.97 35.53 10.43
N ASP A 197 14.26 36.31 11.47
CA ASP A 197 14.77 37.68 11.47
C ASP A 197 16.30 37.80 11.56
N ILE A 198 17.05 36.69 11.73
CA ILE A 198 18.52 36.71 12.00
C ILE A 198 19.33 36.19 10.80
N ALA A 199 18.78 36.22 9.57
CA ALA A 199 19.40 35.59 8.39
C ALA A 199 20.81 36.07 8.01
N SER A 200 21.30 37.19 8.55
CA SER A 200 22.54 37.87 8.14
C SER A 200 23.81 37.51 8.91
N ARG A 201 23.76 36.72 10.00
CA ARG A 201 24.97 36.32 10.77
C ARG A 201 24.94 34.86 11.26
N PRO A 202 26.10 34.25 11.55
CA PRO A 202 26.15 32.95 12.24
C PRO A 202 25.42 33.05 13.59
N PRO A 203 24.48 32.12 13.89
CA PRO A 203 23.73 32.17 15.14
C PRO A 203 24.65 31.85 16.32
N THR A 204 24.54 32.63 17.39
CA THR A 204 25.18 32.31 18.67
C THR A 204 24.38 31.26 19.42
N ALA A 205 24.97 30.62 20.44
CA ALA A 205 24.23 29.65 21.26
C ALA A 205 22.96 30.26 21.91
N PRO A 206 22.98 31.49 22.47
CA PRO A 206 21.76 32.16 22.91
C PRO A 206 20.73 32.35 21.80
N ASP A 207 21.15 32.71 20.59
CA ASP A 207 20.25 32.89 19.44
C ASP A 207 19.55 31.56 19.09
N THR A 208 20.31 30.45 19.02
CA THR A 208 19.73 29.13 18.71
C THR A 208 18.80 28.63 19.82
N GLN A 209 19.15 28.82 21.09
CA GLN A 209 18.24 28.45 22.18
C GLN A 209 16.96 29.30 22.19
N SER A 210 17.07 30.60 21.88
CA SER A 210 15.92 31.49 21.74
C SER A 210 15.02 31.02 20.59
N ALA A 211 15.60 30.66 19.44
CA ALA A 211 14.89 30.11 18.30
C ALA A 211 14.08 28.86 18.68
N ILE A 212 14.73 27.87 19.31
CA ILE A 212 14.09 26.62 19.77
C ILE A 212 12.87 26.93 20.65
N LYS A 213 13.01 27.82 21.65
CA LYS A 213 11.92 28.19 22.56
C LYS A 213 10.79 28.95 21.84
N LYS A 214 11.14 29.90 20.96
CA LYS A 214 10.19 30.71 20.20
C LYS A 214 9.39 29.84 19.24
N THR A 215 10.05 28.95 18.51
CA THR A 215 9.43 27.99 17.57
C THR A 215 8.44 27.08 18.27
N LYS A 216 8.81 26.48 19.42
CA LYS A 216 7.89 25.65 20.20
C LYS A 216 6.62 26.44 20.57
N ARG A 217 6.77 27.64 21.12
CA ARG A 217 5.63 28.47 21.57
C ARG A 217 4.70 28.89 20.44
N ILE A 218 5.24 29.29 19.29
CA ILE A 218 4.43 29.73 18.15
C ILE A 218 3.61 28.56 17.60
N LEU A 219 4.26 27.42 17.36
CA LEU A 219 3.58 26.25 16.81
C LEU A 219 2.56 25.68 17.80
N ALA A 220 2.88 25.61 19.09
CA ALA A 220 1.92 25.23 20.13
C ALA A 220 0.64 26.06 20.02
N LYS A 221 0.78 27.39 20.01
CA LYS A 221 -0.37 28.31 19.90
C LYS A 221 -1.18 28.14 18.60
N MET A 222 -0.52 27.90 17.47
CA MET A 222 -1.21 27.70 16.17
C MET A 222 -2.10 26.45 16.17
N TRP A 223 -1.63 25.39 16.83
CA TRP A 223 -2.24 24.07 16.82
C TRP A 223 -3.03 23.72 18.08
N GLU A 224 -2.96 24.57 19.10
CA GLU A 224 -3.75 24.51 20.32
C GLU A 224 -5.23 24.31 19.97
N GLU A 225 -5.85 23.35 20.66
CA GLU A 225 -7.28 23.04 20.53
C GLU A 225 -7.75 22.71 19.10
N THR A 226 -6.87 22.24 18.22
CA THR A 226 -7.27 21.93 16.83
C THR A 226 -8.14 20.68 16.74
N TYR A 227 -9.28 20.80 16.04
CA TYR A 227 -10.16 19.68 15.77
C TYR A 227 -9.89 19.04 14.39
N TYR A 228 -9.11 17.95 14.34
CA TYR A 228 -8.58 17.37 13.10
C TYR A 228 -9.64 16.84 12.12
N ILE A 229 -10.77 16.35 12.63
CA ILE A 229 -11.85 15.73 11.84
C ILE A 229 -12.99 16.72 11.57
N GLY A 230 -12.99 17.86 12.25
CA GLY A 230 -14.06 18.84 12.15
C GLY A 230 -14.18 19.42 10.76
N ILE A 231 -15.36 19.33 10.16
CA ILE A 231 -15.66 20.05 8.92
C ILE A 231 -15.59 21.58 9.10
N ASN A 232 -15.72 22.06 10.34
CA ASN A 232 -15.72 23.48 10.69
C ASN A 232 -14.33 23.99 11.13
N ASP A 233 -13.41 23.12 11.53
CA ASP A 233 -12.04 23.53 11.85
C ASP A 233 -11.19 23.45 10.59
N ILE A 234 -10.96 24.61 10.02
CA ILE A 234 -10.17 24.85 8.81
C ILE A 234 -8.74 24.28 8.89
N ARG A 235 -8.12 24.32 10.08
CA ARG A 235 -6.74 23.83 10.30
C ARG A 235 -6.70 22.32 10.16
N GLY A 236 -7.60 21.64 10.87
CA GLY A 236 -7.75 20.19 10.84
C GLY A 236 -8.20 19.65 9.49
N ARG A 237 -9.25 20.25 8.93
CA ARG A 237 -9.84 19.87 7.63
C ARG A 237 -8.82 19.93 6.49
N GLY A 238 -8.04 21.00 6.42
CA GLY A 238 -7.01 21.18 5.40
C GLY A 238 -5.99 20.05 5.43
N LEU A 239 -5.43 19.76 6.61
CA LEU A 239 -4.44 18.69 6.78
C LEU A 239 -5.01 17.30 6.51
N ASN A 240 -6.19 16.98 7.07
CA ASN A 240 -6.82 15.68 6.87
C ASN A 240 -6.99 15.39 5.36
N THR A 241 -7.47 16.37 4.61
CA THR A 241 -7.62 16.28 3.15
C THR A 241 -6.28 16.03 2.45
N MET A 242 -5.23 16.78 2.83
CA MET A 242 -3.88 16.59 2.26
C MET A 242 -3.35 15.16 2.46
N VAL A 243 -3.58 14.56 3.64
CA VAL A 243 -3.18 13.16 3.93
C VAL A 243 -3.91 12.19 3.01
N LEU A 244 -5.23 12.29 2.94
CA LEU A 244 -6.05 11.38 2.14
C LEU A 244 -5.73 11.53 0.64
N ASP A 245 -5.44 12.74 0.18
CA ASP A 245 -5.02 12.99 -1.21
C ASP A 245 -3.66 12.36 -1.53
N GLN A 246 -2.69 12.38 -0.61
CA GLN A 246 -1.42 11.68 -0.83
C GLN A 246 -1.65 10.19 -1.08
N MET A 247 -2.52 9.57 -0.27
CA MET A 247 -2.83 8.15 -0.44
C MET A 247 -3.66 7.89 -1.70
N ARG A 248 -4.64 8.74 -2.01
CA ARG A 248 -5.43 8.65 -3.26
C ARG A 248 -4.53 8.69 -4.49
N ASN A 249 -3.52 9.57 -4.50
CA ASN A 249 -2.57 9.68 -5.60
C ASN A 249 -1.77 8.40 -5.81
N ILE A 250 -1.44 7.67 -4.74
CA ILE A 250 -0.73 6.37 -4.81
C ILE A 250 -1.65 5.26 -5.33
N LEU A 251 -2.93 5.28 -4.95
CA LEU A 251 -3.90 4.24 -5.32
C LEU A 251 -4.18 4.21 -6.82
N PHE A 252 -4.29 5.37 -7.47
CA PHE A 252 -4.69 5.44 -8.88
C PHE A 252 -3.53 5.27 -9.85
N TYR A 253 -3.84 4.64 -10.98
CA TYR A 253 -2.94 4.54 -12.11
C TYR A 253 -2.60 5.92 -12.68
N SER A 254 -1.30 6.20 -12.76
CA SER A 254 -0.76 7.41 -13.40
C SER A 254 0.57 7.08 -14.10
N SER A 255 1.16 8.06 -14.78
CA SER A 255 2.52 7.92 -15.35
C SER A 255 3.56 7.60 -14.27
N THR A 256 3.37 8.12 -13.06
CA THR A 256 4.24 7.91 -11.89
C THR A 256 3.82 6.73 -11.02
N ASN A 257 2.63 6.15 -11.23
CA ASN A 257 2.09 5.02 -10.48
C ASN A 257 1.47 3.98 -11.44
N LYS A 258 2.24 3.48 -12.41
CA LYS A 258 1.73 2.46 -13.36
C LYS A 258 1.89 1.01 -12.87
N ASN A 259 2.81 0.78 -11.95
CA ASN A 259 3.13 -0.53 -11.39
C ASN A 259 3.89 -0.40 -10.05
N LYS A 260 4.14 -1.54 -9.38
CA LYS A 260 4.84 -1.63 -8.09
C LYS A 260 6.17 -0.83 -8.06
N ARG A 261 6.98 -0.91 -9.12
CA ARG A 261 8.28 -0.22 -9.19
C ARG A 261 8.12 1.30 -9.23
N GLU A 262 7.18 1.80 -10.01
CA GLU A 262 6.94 3.24 -10.14
C GLU A 262 6.32 3.80 -8.87
N VAL A 263 5.42 3.06 -8.21
CA VAL A 263 4.94 3.42 -6.87
C VAL A 263 6.09 3.54 -5.88
N ILE A 264 7.03 2.58 -5.83
CA ILE A 264 8.22 2.68 -4.96
C ILE A 264 9.05 3.92 -5.27
N LYS A 265 9.23 4.25 -6.56
CA LYS A 265 9.94 5.45 -6.98
C LYS A 265 9.21 6.72 -6.53
N ASN A 266 7.91 6.81 -6.78
CA ASN A 266 7.08 7.93 -6.36
C ASN A 266 7.12 8.13 -4.82
N LEU A 267 7.13 7.06 -4.04
CA LEU A 267 7.31 7.14 -2.58
C LEU A 267 8.67 7.72 -2.18
N ASN A 268 9.75 7.39 -2.90
CA ASN A 268 11.06 8.00 -2.66
C ASN A 268 11.06 9.49 -3.02
N ASP A 269 10.46 9.84 -4.15
CA ASP A 269 10.46 11.20 -4.67
C ASP A 269 9.66 12.16 -3.77
N ASN A 270 8.76 11.63 -2.91
CA ASN A 270 7.91 12.39 -1.98
C ASN A 270 8.25 12.16 -0.50
N ILE A 271 9.38 11.52 -0.17
CA ILE A 271 9.69 11.16 1.23
C ILE A 271 9.74 12.38 2.16
N GLU A 272 10.30 13.51 1.70
CA GLU A 272 10.36 14.73 2.49
C GLU A 272 8.98 15.31 2.81
N LYS A 273 8.06 15.26 1.85
CA LYS A 273 6.67 15.69 2.04
C LYS A 273 5.93 14.83 3.07
N TYR A 274 6.14 13.51 3.04
CA TYR A 274 5.55 12.60 4.04
C TYR A 274 6.10 12.86 5.44
N ILE A 275 7.40 13.14 5.56
CA ILE A 275 8.02 13.52 6.83
C ILE A 275 7.44 14.85 7.33
N ALA A 276 7.25 15.84 6.46
CA ALA A 276 6.67 17.14 6.83
C ALA A 276 5.21 17.01 7.31
N LEU A 277 4.38 16.24 6.62
CA LEU A 277 2.99 15.98 7.04
C LEU A 277 2.95 15.23 8.37
N GLN A 278 3.79 14.20 8.53
CA GLN A 278 3.91 13.48 9.79
C GLN A 278 4.34 14.41 10.94
N PHE A 279 5.28 15.32 10.69
CA PHE A 279 5.74 16.30 11.67
C PHE A 279 4.59 17.16 12.21
N ILE A 280 3.79 17.74 11.31
CA ILE A 280 2.67 18.61 11.70
C ILE A 280 1.62 17.82 12.49
N ILE A 281 1.29 16.58 12.08
CA ILE A 281 0.30 15.75 12.79
C ILE A 281 0.79 15.36 14.19
N VAL A 282 2.09 15.09 14.38
CA VAL A 282 2.64 14.83 15.71
C VAL A 282 2.50 16.05 16.62
N ILE A 283 2.84 17.25 16.12
CA ILE A 283 2.67 18.48 16.91
C ILE A 283 1.22 18.64 17.32
N MET A 284 0.29 18.54 16.36
CA MET A 284 -1.14 18.67 16.66
C MET A 284 -1.62 17.66 17.69
N ARG A 285 -1.21 16.40 17.58
CA ARG A 285 -1.59 15.35 18.54
C ARG A 285 -1.14 15.72 19.94
N ASP A 286 0.12 16.14 20.09
CA ASP A 286 0.71 16.44 21.39
C ASP A 286 0.06 17.70 22.01
N GLU A 287 -0.28 18.73 21.21
CA GLU A 287 -0.99 19.93 21.69
C GLU A 287 -2.49 19.65 22.00
N VAL A 288 -3.11 18.68 21.31
CA VAL A 288 -4.49 18.25 21.60
C VAL A 288 -4.56 17.40 22.87
N GLU A 289 -3.55 16.59 23.17
CA GLU A 289 -3.52 15.76 24.39
C GLU A 289 -3.49 16.61 25.67
N ASP A 290 -2.83 17.77 25.62
CA ASP A 290 -2.80 18.74 26.72
C ASP A 290 -4.15 19.46 26.92
N SER A 291 -4.99 19.58 25.88
CA SER A 291 -6.33 20.17 25.93
C SER A 291 -7.42 19.08 26.01
N ARG A 292 -7.82 18.69 27.23
CA ARG A 292 -8.79 17.59 27.54
C ARG A 292 -10.20 17.71 26.91
N VAL A 293 -10.43 18.62 25.96
CA VAL A 293 -11.73 19.03 25.44
C VAL A 293 -12.11 18.28 24.15
N TYR A 294 -11.17 17.63 23.44
CA TYR A 294 -11.45 17.06 22.11
C TYR A 294 -11.53 15.52 22.05
N ASN A 295 -12.65 15.06 21.49
CA ASN A 295 -13.15 13.69 21.33
C ASN A 295 -12.09 12.62 20.97
N TYR A 296 -12.16 11.44 21.61
CA TYR A 296 -11.43 10.19 21.32
C TYR A 296 -11.24 9.89 19.81
N ASP A 297 -12.22 10.25 18.97
CA ASP A 297 -12.14 10.07 17.52
C ASP A 297 -11.02 10.89 16.87
N ASN A 298 -10.74 12.10 17.38
CA ASN A 298 -9.74 13.05 16.89
C ASN A 298 -8.32 12.46 16.98
N ILE A 299 -7.89 12.12 18.20
CA ILE A 299 -6.59 11.51 18.49
C ILE A 299 -6.42 10.22 17.70
N ARG A 300 -7.44 9.35 17.73
CA ARG A 300 -7.40 8.06 17.01
C ARG A 300 -7.22 8.22 15.50
N THR A 301 -7.78 9.27 14.90
CA THR A 301 -7.63 9.52 13.46
C THR A 301 -6.24 10.06 13.13
N MET A 302 -5.70 10.95 13.97
CA MET A 302 -4.31 11.39 13.86
C MET A 302 -3.35 10.20 13.96
N GLU A 303 -3.54 9.29 14.93
CA GLU A 303 -2.74 8.06 15.06
C GLU A 303 -2.81 7.17 13.80
N ASN A 304 -4.00 6.97 13.23
CA ASN A 304 -4.13 6.21 11.98
C ASN A 304 -3.38 6.87 10.82
N HIS A 305 -3.42 8.20 10.73
CA HIS A 305 -2.69 8.94 9.69
C HIS A 305 -1.17 8.91 9.92
N LEU A 306 -0.71 8.89 11.17
CA LEU A 306 0.70 8.66 11.51
C LEU A 306 1.14 7.25 11.10
N ASP A 307 0.36 6.22 11.41
CA ASP A 307 0.61 4.84 10.99
C ASP A 307 0.65 4.72 9.45
N LEU A 308 -0.22 5.46 8.74
CA LEU A 308 -0.18 5.57 7.28
C LEU A 308 1.15 6.19 6.80
N PHE A 309 1.57 7.34 7.34
CA PHE A 309 2.83 7.97 6.92
C PHE A 309 4.05 7.12 7.23
N ASP A 310 4.07 6.43 8.38
CA ASP A 310 5.11 5.45 8.66
C ASP A 310 5.16 4.37 7.58
N SER A 311 4.00 3.89 7.13
CA SER A 311 3.90 2.91 6.05
C SER A 311 4.32 3.44 4.68
N LEU A 312 4.09 4.74 4.40
CA LEU A 312 4.55 5.41 3.19
C LEU A 312 6.08 5.58 3.19
N ILE A 313 6.64 6.10 4.30
CA ILE A 313 8.07 6.37 4.48
C ILE A 313 8.88 5.07 4.45
N THR A 314 8.43 4.05 5.18
CA THR A 314 9.07 2.72 5.22
C THR A 314 8.73 1.85 4.01
N LYS A 315 7.77 2.29 3.19
CA LYS A 315 7.26 1.62 1.99
C LYS A 315 6.56 0.29 2.26
N THR A 316 6.18 0.00 3.50
CA THR A 316 5.38 -1.20 3.82
C THR A 316 4.02 -1.17 3.14
N ILE A 317 3.52 0.02 2.77
CA ILE A 317 2.29 0.20 1.99
C ILE A 317 2.30 -0.59 0.68
N VAL A 318 3.49 -0.79 0.08
CA VAL A 318 3.62 -1.51 -1.19
C VAL A 318 3.22 -2.97 -1.03
N ASN A 319 3.52 -3.59 0.11
CA ASN A 319 3.10 -4.96 0.37
C ASN A 319 1.58 -5.02 0.59
N VAL A 320 1.02 -4.04 1.30
CA VAL A 320 -0.44 -3.92 1.51
C VAL A 320 -1.19 -3.77 0.18
N LEU A 321 -0.62 -3.06 -0.79
CA LEU A 321 -1.27 -2.79 -2.09
C LEU A 321 -1.07 -3.89 -3.14
N PHE A 322 0.07 -4.58 -3.14
CA PHE A 322 0.47 -5.46 -4.24
C PHE A 322 0.62 -6.94 -3.89
N ASP A 323 0.63 -7.31 -2.61
CA ASP A 323 0.82 -8.72 -2.22
C ASP A 323 -0.56 -9.34 -1.87
N ASP A 324 -1.04 -10.26 -2.73
CA ASP A 324 -2.36 -10.93 -2.65
C ASP A 324 -2.58 -11.81 -1.39
N ASN A 325 -1.61 -11.89 -0.48
CA ASN A 325 -1.77 -12.58 0.78
C ASN A 325 -2.38 -11.63 1.82
N SER A 326 -3.71 -11.59 1.86
CA SER A 326 -4.49 -11.11 2.99
C SER A 326 -4.18 -11.96 4.24
N ASN A 327 -3.02 -11.72 4.83
CA ASN A 327 -2.61 -12.15 6.16
C ASN A 327 -1.77 -11.06 6.83
N TYR A 328 -2.09 -9.79 6.58
CA TYR A 328 -1.75 -8.69 7.48
C TYR A 328 -2.67 -8.72 8.70
N ASN A 329 -2.61 -9.84 9.43
CA ASN A 329 -2.90 -9.91 10.85
C ASN A 329 -1.61 -10.42 11.48
N SER A 330 -0.99 -9.59 12.31
CA SER A 330 0.20 -9.86 13.12
C SER A 330 1.52 -9.98 12.36
N GLN A 331 2.31 -8.89 12.36
CA GLN A 331 3.74 -9.04 12.67
C GLN A 331 4.27 -7.79 13.35
N SER A 332 3.97 -7.70 14.66
CA SER A 332 4.97 -7.21 15.59
C SER A 332 6.29 -7.95 15.30
N ILE A 333 7.35 -7.21 14.99
CA ILE A 333 8.71 -7.73 15.00
C ILE A 333 9.48 -6.90 16.01
N SER A 334 9.14 -7.11 17.27
CA SER A 334 10.18 -7.26 18.28
C SER A 334 10.36 -8.76 18.53
N LYS A 335 11.62 -9.20 18.47
CA LYS A 335 12.18 -10.52 18.85
C LYS A 335 11.95 -11.71 17.89
N SER A 336 12.99 -11.97 17.10
CA SER A 336 13.65 -13.28 16.89
C SER A 336 12.85 -14.57 17.09
N ILE A 337 12.81 -15.41 16.04
CA ILE A 337 13.52 -16.70 15.94
C ILE A 337 13.42 -17.20 14.50
N SER A 338 14.57 -17.30 13.87
CA SER A 338 14.84 -18.09 12.68
C SER A 338 14.84 -19.59 13.04
N TRP A 339 14.44 -20.47 12.12
CA TRP A 339 15.38 -21.37 11.43
C TRP A 339 14.70 -22.11 10.28
N SER A 340 15.33 -21.94 9.11
CA SER A 340 15.43 -22.92 8.05
C SER A 340 15.60 -24.35 8.57
N GLY A 341 14.78 -25.25 8.06
CA GLY A 341 15.06 -26.68 8.05
C GLY A 341 14.27 -27.34 6.95
N THR A 342 14.93 -27.76 5.87
CA THR A 342 14.41 -28.88 5.08
C THR A 342 14.90 -30.15 5.76
N PRO A 343 13.99 -31.03 6.21
CA PRO A 343 14.18 -32.48 6.11
C PRO A 343 13.32 -32.95 4.93
N ARG A 344 13.93 -33.53 3.89
CA ARG A 344 13.94 -34.98 3.65
C ARG A 344 12.54 -35.63 3.73
N SER A 345 12.14 -36.17 2.58
CA SER A 345 11.23 -37.31 2.39
C SER A 345 10.91 -38.12 3.65
N SER A 346 9.66 -38.09 4.10
CA SER A 346 8.82 -39.27 4.37
C SER A 346 7.61 -38.89 5.20
N SER A 347 6.43 -39.31 4.75
CA SER A 347 5.31 -39.84 5.55
C SER A 347 4.56 -38.92 6.55
N SER A 348 3.24 -39.11 6.55
CA SER A 348 2.23 -38.74 7.56
C SER A 348 1.97 -37.24 7.81
N GLY A 349 1.14 -36.67 6.93
CA GLY A 349 0.43 -35.40 7.16
C GLY A 349 -0.88 -35.33 6.38
N HIS A 350 -1.57 -36.45 6.17
CA HIS A 350 -2.92 -36.47 5.60
C HIS A 350 -3.94 -36.37 6.74
N SER A 351 -4.36 -35.15 7.08
CA SER A 351 -5.53 -34.95 7.93
C SER A 351 -6.80 -35.37 7.17
N HIS A 352 -7.26 -36.58 7.47
CA HIS A 352 -8.66 -36.95 7.65
C HIS A 352 -9.68 -36.33 6.66
N PHE A 353 -9.78 -36.88 5.44
CA PHE A 353 -11.03 -37.02 4.67
C PHE A 353 -10.82 -37.89 3.41
N GLN A 354 -10.19 -39.06 3.56
CA GLN A 354 -10.22 -40.08 2.52
C GLN A 354 -11.11 -41.23 3.01
N SER A 355 -12.38 -41.24 2.59
CA SER A 355 -13.23 -42.42 2.79
C SER A 355 -12.59 -43.65 2.13
N LYS A 356 -12.82 -44.86 2.64
CA LYS A 356 -12.38 -46.11 1.99
C LYS A 356 -12.74 -46.14 0.49
N ALA A 357 -13.88 -45.53 0.12
CA ALA A 357 -14.33 -45.35 -1.25
C ALA A 357 -13.41 -44.43 -2.11
N ASN A 358 -12.86 -43.34 -1.55
CA ASN A 358 -11.90 -42.50 -2.26
C ASN A 358 -10.60 -43.30 -2.55
N ILE A 359 -10.05 -44.01 -1.57
CA ILE A 359 -8.82 -44.80 -1.74
C ILE A 359 -9.00 -45.88 -2.81
N ALA A 360 -10.14 -46.57 -2.83
CA ALA A 360 -10.49 -47.52 -3.87
C ALA A 360 -10.53 -46.87 -5.26
N ARG A 361 -11.17 -45.70 -5.39
CA ARG A 361 -11.24 -44.95 -6.65
C ARG A 361 -9.86 -44.47 -7.15
N TYR A 362 -8.95 -44.11 -6.26
CA TYR A 362 -7.59 -43.68 -6.63
C TYR A 362 -6.72 -44.83 -7.15
N ARG A 363 -7.05 -46.09 -6.85
CA ARG A 363 -6.36 -47.30 -7.35
C ARG A 363 -6.87 -47.79 -8.70
N LYS A 364 -8.04 -47.32 -9.16
CA LYS A 364 -8.64 -47.69 -10.45
C LYS A 364 -7.84 -47.14 -11.64
N THR A 365 -7.78 -47.93 -12.71
CA THR A 365 -7.19 -47.52 -13.98
C THR A 365 -8.09 -46.53 -14.71
N LYS A 366 -7.60 -45.93 -15.80
CA LYS A 366 -8.42 -45.07 -16.66
C LYS A 366 -9.62 -45.84 -17.23
N ALA A 367 -9.40 -47.05 -17.70
CA ALA A 367 -10.44 -47.90 -18.27
C ALA A 367 -11.54 -48.22 -17.24
N ASP A 368 -11.15 -48.59 -16.01
CA ASP A 368 -12.12 -48.90 -14.94
C ASP A 368 -13.01 -47.71 -14.58
N LEU A 369 -12.43 -46.50 -14.53
CA LEU A 369 -13.18 -45.29 -14.22
C LEU A 369 -14.11 -44.88 -15.36
N VAL A 370 -13.68 -45.03 -16.61
CA VAL A 370 -14.53 -44.74 -17.77
C VAL A 370 -15.70 -45.71 -17.81
N ALA A 371 -15.45 -47.01 -17.65
CA ALA A 371 -16.50 -48.03 -17.60
C ALA A 371 -17.51 -47.74 -16.48
N GLU A 372 -17.04 -47.45 -15.26
CA GLU A 372 -17.90 -47.11 -14.12
C GLU A 372 -18.73 -45.84 -14.36
N ILE A 373 -18.14 -44.80 -14.97
CA ILE A 373 -18.86 -43.56 -15.27
C ILE A 373 -19.92 -43.83 -16.34
N THR A 374 -19.60 -44.54 -17.42
CA THR A 374 -20.52 -44.80 -18.53
C THR A 374 -21.65 -45.75 -18.12
N GLU A 375 -21.37 -46.80 -17.34
CA GLU A 375 -22.40 -47.75 -16.88
C GLU A 375 -23.44 -47.09 -15.97
N ASN A 376 -23.00 -46.15 -15.14
CA ASN A 376 -23.86 -45.53 -14.12
C ASN A 376 -24.52 -44.23 -14.56
N ASN A 377 -24.26 -43.69 -15.75
CA ASN A 377 -24.74 -42.38 -16.17
C ASN A 377 -25.16 -42.37 -17.64
N ILE A 378 -26.14 -41.54 -17.97
CA ILE A 378 -26.72 -41.47 -19.31
C ILE A 378 -25.85 -40.74 -20.35
N ASN A 379 -24.74 -40.12 -19.94
CA ASN A 379 -23.91 -39.29 -20.80
C ASN A 379 -22.49 -39.84 -20.93
N GLU A 380 -21.97 -39.80 -22.17
CA GLU A 380 -20.62 -40.25 -22.53
C GLU A 380 -19.56 -39.13 -22.54
N MET A 381 -19.98 -37.88 -22.33
CA MET A 381 -19.10 -36.70 -22.31
C MET A 381 -19.48 -35.70 -21.24
N ASP A 382 -18.52 -34.87 -20.83
CA ASP A 382 -18.78 -33.77 -19.90
C ASP A 382 -19.63 -32.69 -20.57
N PRO A 383 -20.78 -32.30 -19.98
CA PRO A 383 -21.72 -31.39 -20.63
C PRO A 383 -21.18 -29.96 -20.81
N TYR A 384 -20.17 -29.56 -20.03
CA TYR A 384 -19.62 -28.20 -20.05
C TYR A 384 -18.29 -28.11 -20.81
N LEU A 385 -17.50 -29.18 -20.85
CA LEU A 385 -16.25 -29.26 -21.61
C LEU A 385 -16.42 -29.78 -23.04
N ALA A 386 -17.51 -30.50 -23.33
CA ALA A 386 -17.68 -31.26 -24.57
C ALA A 386 -16.51 -32.25 -24.84
N GLU A 387 -15.94 -32.81 -23.76
CA GLU A 387 -14.84 -33.78 -23.77
C GLU A 387 -15.40 -35.16 -23.39
N ARG A 388 -15.20 -36.19 -24.22
CA ARG A 388 -15.65 -37.57 -23.92
C ARG A 388 -14.88 -38.14 -22.72
N TRP A 389 -15.52 -39.01 -21.94
CA TRP A 389 -14.86 -39.64 -20.78
C TRP A 389 -13.64 -40.46 -21.19
N GLU A 390 -13.71 -41.12 -22.35
CA GLU A 390 -12.62 -41.90 -22.94
C GLU A 390 -11.37 -41.05 -23.23
N ASP A 391 -11.55 -39.79 -23.63
CA ASP A 391 -10.45 -38.88 -23.97
C ASP A 391 -9.88 -38.18 -22.73
N MET A 392 -10.70 -38.09 -21.67
CA MET A 392 -10.37 -37.34 -20.47
C MET A 392 -9.16 -37.95 -19.71
N PRO A 393 -8.18 -37.15 -19.25
CA PRO A 393 -7.05 -37.66 -18.48
C PRO A 393 -7.48 -38.22 -17.12
N LEU A 394 -6.77 -39.26 -16.65
CA LEU A 394 -7.05 -39.98 -15.40
C LEU A 394 -7.26 -39.05 -14.19
N LYS A 395 -6.47 -37.96 -14.11
CA LYS A 395 -6.57 -36.96 -13.04
C LYS A 395 -7.94 -36.25 -13.01
N LYS A 396 -8.54 -35.97 -14.16
CA LYS A 396 -9.87 -35.35 -14.25
C LYS A 396 -10.97 -36.40 -13.97
N LEU A 397 -10.83 -37.62 -14.52
CA LEU A 397 -11.79 -38.72 -14.32
C LEU A 397 -12.00 -39.07 -12.83
N ARG A 398 -10.94 -39.02 -12.02
CA ARG A 398 -11.00 -39.19 -10.55
C ARG A 398 -11.89 -38.16 -9.83
N ASN A 399 -12.24 -37.06 -10.50
CA ASN A 399 -13.01 -35.94 -9.98
C ASN A 399 -14.35 -35.76 -10.72
N VAL A 400 -14.82 -36.78 -11.43
CA VAL A 400 -16.18 -36.82 -11.97
C VAL A 400 -17.14 -37.22 -10.84
N ILE A 401 -18.29 -36.55 -10.77
CA ILE A 401 -19.38 -36.87 -9.85
C ILE A 401 -20.65 -37.19 -10.64
N SER A 402 -21.55 -37.97 -10.04
CA SER A 402 -22.85 -38.30 -10.62
C SER A 402 -23.96 -37.65 -9.82
N ILE A 403 -24.87 -36.96 -10.49
CA ILE A 403 -26.05 -36.33 -9.89
C ILE A 403 -27.29 -37.05 -10.39
N LYS A 404 -28.13 -37.50 -9.45
CA LYS A 404 -29.39 -38.18 -9.74
C LYS A 404 -30.45 -37.17 -10.13
N HIS A 405 -31.33 -37.55 -11.05
CA HIS A 405 -32.56 -36.81 -11.32
C HIS A 405 -33.71 -37.77 -11.58
N ASN A 406 -34.90 -37.37 -11.16
CA ASN A 406 -36.12 -38.13 -11.37
C ASN A 406 -36.92 -37.52 -12.52
N GLU A 407 -37.42 -38.37 -13.40
CA GLU A 407 -38.32 -38.02 -14.49
C GLU A 407 -39.44 -39.06 -14.53
N GLY A 408 -40.62 -38.66 -14.07
CA GLY A 408 -41.72 -39.60 -13.81
C GLY A 408 -41.36 -40.61 -12.73
N SER A 409 -41.55 -41.90 -13.01
CA SER A 409 -41.17 -43.03 -12.17
C SER A 409 -39.70 -43.45 -12.31
N ASN A 410 -38.96 -42.89 -13.27
CA ASN A 410 -37.59 -43.30 -13.58
C ASN A 410 -36.57 -42.37 -12.90
N THR A 411 -35.49 -42.97 -12.38
CA THR A 411 -34.34 -42.25 -11.83
C THR A 411 -33.14 -42.44 -12.75
N TYR A 412 -32.63 -41.34 -13.28
CA TYR A 412 -31.44 -41.31 -14.13
C TYR A 412 -30.29 -40.59 -13.41
N ARG A 413 -29.07 -40.77 -13.92
CA ARG A 413 -27.86 -40.11 -13.40
C ARG A 413 -27.10 -39.45 -14.53
N VAL A 414 -26.63 -38.23 -14.29
CA VAL A 414 -25.76 -37.49 -15.21
C VAL A 414 -24.41 -37.28 -14.53
N ALA A 415 -23.34 -37.62 -15.22
CA ALA A 415 -21.97 -37.41 -14.78
C ALA A 415 -21.47 -36.02 -15.17
N PHE A 416 -20.71 -35.41 -14.26
CA PHE A 416 -20.10 -34.10 -14.44
C PHE A 416 -18.67 -34.08 -13.89
N TYR A 417 -17.76 -33.44 -14.61
CA TYR A 417 -16.49 -33.04 -14.04
C TYR A 417 -16.70 -31.90 -13.03
N ILE A 418 -16.31 -32.14 -11.77
CA ILE A 418 -16.71 -31.26 -10.65
C ILE A 418 -16.25 -29.81 -10.81
N ARG A 419 -15.09 -29.58 -11.42
CA ARG A 419 -14.52 -28.23 -11.54
C ARG A 419 -15.33 -27.38 -12.52
N THR A 420 -15.71 -27.90 -13.67
CA THR A 420 -16.52 -27.16 -14.66
C THR A 420 -17.95 -26.99 -14.21
N LEU A 421 -18.52 -28.01 -13.54
CA LEU A 421 -19.83 -27.87 -12.91
C LEU A 421 -19.86 -26.76 -11.85
N TYR A 422 -18.87 -26.70 -10.97
CA TYR A 422 -18.76 -25.61 -9.98
C TYR A 422 -18.54 -24.24 -10.65
N GLN A 423 -17.75 -24.17 -11.73
CA GLN A 423 -17.57 -22.93 -12.50
C GLN A 423 -18.88 -22.46 -13.15
N ALA A 424 -19.67 -23.39 -13.70
CA ALA A 424 -20.99 -23.11 -14.24
C ALA A 424 -21.95 -22.61 -13.16
N TRP A 425 -21.92 -23.22 -11.96
CA TRP A 425 -22.69 -22.74 -10.81
C TRP A 425 -22.28 -21.32 -10.41
N ASN A 426 -20.97 -21.07 -10.30
CA ASN A 426 -20.45 -19.75 -9.98
C ASN A 426 -20.86 -18.70 -11.01
N LYS A 427 -20.81 -19.03 -12.30
CA LYS A 427 -21.26 -18.15 -13.39
C LYS A 427 -22.76 -17.87 -13.30
N ALA A 428 -23.58 -18.89 -13.06
CA ALA A 428 -25.02 -18.71 -12.89
C ALA A 428 -25.36 -17.76 -11.72
N VAL A 429 -24.66 -17.89 -10.59
CA VAL A 429 -24.83 -16.97 -9.44
C VAL A 429 -24.36 -15.54 -9.78
N LYS A 430 -23.24 -15.38 -10.50
CA LYS A 430 -22.76 -14.06 -10.93
C LYS A 430 -23.69 -13.35 -11.89
N ASP A 431 -24.24 -14.09 -12.84
CA ASP A 431 -25.11 -13.58 -13.91
C ASP A 431 -26.57 -13.44 -13.43
N SER A 432 -26.88 -13.72 -12.16
CA SER A 432 -28.24 -13.81 -11.62
C SER A 432 -29.16 -14.73 -12.44
N LYS A 433 -28.60 -15.80 -13.02
CA LYS A 433 -29.33 -16.78 -13.85
C LYS A 433 -29.60 -18.07 -13.07
N PRO A 434 -30.69 -18.79 -13.39
CA PRO A 434 -30.93 -20.11 -12.82
C PRO A 434 -29.79 -21.08 -13.17
N PHE A 435 -29.24 -21.76 -12.16
CA PHE A 435 -28.24 -22.81 -12.37
C PHE A 435 -28.94 -24.11 -12.81
N LYS A 436 -28.95 -24.35 -14.13
CA LYS A 436 -29.68 -25.45 -14.76
C LYS A 436 -28.76 -26.60 -15.18
N ASN A 437 -29.28 -27.82 -15.08
CA ASN A 437 -28.68 -29.02 -15.63
C ASN A 437 -28.82 -28.99 -17.18
N PRO A 438 -27.71 -29.09 -17.94
CA PRO A 438 -27.75 -29.02 -19.41
C PRO A 438 -28.56 -30.12 -20.08
N TYR A 439 -28.65 -31.30 -19.47
CA TYR A 439 -29.38 -32.45 -20.01
C TYR A 439 -30.88 -32.34 -19.76
N THR A 440 -31.28 -32.08 -18.51
CA THR A 440 -32.70 -32.07 -18.14
C THR A 440 -33.36 -30.70 -18.28
N ARG A 441 -32.58 -29.63 -18.47
CA ARG A 441 -33.01 -28.22 -18.47
C ARG A 441 -33.69 -27.74 -17.18
N LYS A 442 -33.75 -28.59 -16.15
CA LYS A 442 -34.26 -28.27 -14.80
C LYS A 442 -33.18 -27.60 -13.95
N ASN A 443 -33.60 -26.86 -12.93
CA ASN A 443 -32.68 -26.26 -11.96
C ASN A 443 -32.05 -27.36 -11.09
N PHE A 444 -30.76 -27.22 -10.78
CA PHE A 444 -30.16 -28.02 -9.70
C PHE A 444 -30.79 -27.65 -8.36
N THR A 445 -31.12 -28.67 -7.56
CA THR A 445 -31.72 -28.51 -6.22
C THR A 445 -30.70 -27.96 -5.21
N GLU A 446 -31.14 -27.53 -4.02
CA GLU A 446 -30.18 -27.15 -2.97
C GLU A 446 -29.34 -28.34 -2.49
N ASP A 447 -29.91 -29.55 -2.44
CA ASP A 447 -29.16 -30.76 -2.09
C ASP A 447 -28.06 -31.07 -3.13
N ASP A 448 -28.37 -30.89 -4.42
CA ASP A 448 -27.36 -31.00 -5.49
C ASP A 448 -26.24 -29.98 -5.28
N LYS A 449 -26.58 -28.73 -4.97
CA LYS A 449 -25.60 -27.65 -4.71
C LYS A 449 -24.74 -27.95 -3.48
N VAL A 450 -25.31 -28.49 -2.41
CA VAL A 450 -24.57 -28.95 -1.22
C VAL A 450 -23.62 -30.09 -1.58
N TYR A 451 -24.08 -31.05 -2.39
CA TYR A 451 -23.26 -32.16 -2.85
C TYR A 451 -22.11 -31.70 -3.76
N ILE A 452 -22.37 -30.76 -4.67
CA ILE A 452 -21.35 -30.12 -5.51
C ILE A 452 -20.31 -29.42 -4.63
N LEU A 453 -20.75 -28.58 -3.68
CA LEU A 453 -19.85 -27.86 -2.78
C LEU A 453 -18.96 -28.81 -1.96
N ARG A 454 -19.58 -29.85 -1.37
CA ARG A 454 -18.86 -30.89 -0.62
C ARG A 454 -17.83 -31.62 -1.49
N SER A 455 -18.16 -31.86 -2.75
CA SER A 455 -17.29 -32.58 -3.68
C SER A 455 -16.09 -31.73 -4.13
N ILE A 456 -16.30 -30.44 -4.44
CA ILE A 456 -15.20 -29.55 -4.85
C ILE A 456 -14.28 -29.19 -3.66
N LYS A 457 -14.82 -29.14 -2.43
CA LYS A 457 -14.02 -28.93 -1.20
C LYS A 457 -12.96 -30.00 -0.97
N LYS A 458 -13.15 -31.22 -1.47
CA LYS A 458 -12.13 -32.27 -1.44
C LYS A 458 -10.88 -31.90 -2.25
N LEU A 459 -11.02 -31.05 -3.27
CA LEU A 459 -9.92 -30.55 -4.10
C LEU A 459 -9.40 -29.19 -3.63
N TYR A 460 -10.29 -28.35 -3.09
CA TYR A 460 -10.00 -26.99 -2.67
C TYR A 460 -10.65 -26.74 -1.29
N PRO A 461 -9.97 -27.05 -0.17
CA PRO A 461 -10.59 -27.03 1.17
C PRO A 461 -11.25 -25.70 1.56
N ASN A 462 -10.69 -24.58 1.09
CA ASN A 462 -11.16 -23.23 1.41
C ASN A 462 -12.23 -22.71 0.44
N ILE A 463 -12.72 -23.52 -0.50
CA ILE A 463 -13.73 -23.06 -1.47
C ILE A 463 -15.10 -22.91 -0.79
N GLU A 464 -15.75 -21.78 -0.98
CA GLU A 464 -17.05 -21.47 -0.38
C GLU A 464 -18.22 -21.68 -1.35
N LYS A 465 -19.47 -21.60 -0.87
CA LYS A 465 -20.64 -21.53 -1.75
C LYS A 465 -20.49 -20.29 -2.67
N PRO A 466 -20.74 -20.39 -3.98
CA PRO A 466 -20.75 -19.21 -4.83
C PRO A 466 -21.70 -18.15 -4.28
N LYS A 467 -21.17 -16.94 -4.10
CA LYS A 467 -21.92 -15.75 -3.68
C LYS A 467 -21.96 -14.78 -4.86
N ILE A 468 -22.98 -13.93 -4.90
CA ILE A 468 -22.98 -12.79 -5.81
C ILE A 468 -21.70 -12.00 -5.52
N ALA A 469 -20.86 -11.80 -6.54
CA ALA A 469 -19.61 -11.07 -6.37
C ALA A 469 -19.96 -9.60 -6.12
N ASN A 470 -19.54 -9.05 -4.97
CA ASN A 470 -19.75 -7.64 -4.62
C ASN A 470 -18.65 -6.73 -5.23
N GLY A 471 -18.03 -7.15 -6.32
CA GLY A 471 -16.85 -6.48 -6.86
C GLY A 471 -15.59 -6.74 -6.03
N ARG A 472 -14.69 -5.75 -5.94
CA ARG A 472 -13.45 -5.86 -5.16
C ARG A 472 -13.74 -5.66 -3.67
N SER A 473 -13.13 -6.48 -2.81
CA SER A 473 -13.33 -6.41 -1.34
C SER A 473 -12.67 -5.20 -0.67
N ASP A 474 -11.74 -4.56 -1.36
CA ASP A 474 -11.03 -3.35 -0.94
C ASP A 474 -11.77 -2.07 -1.35
N ILE A 475 -12.91 -2.17 -2.06
CA ILE A 475 -13.76 -1.02 -2.41
C ILE A 475 -15.11 -1.15 -1.71
N ILE A 476 -15.44 -0.14 -0.91
CA ILE A 476 -16.75 0.06 -0.32
C ILE A 476 -17.60 0.84 -1.32
N VAL A 477 -18.80 0.33 -1.61
CA VAL A 477 -19.80 1.00 -2.43
C VAL A 477 -21.01 1.30 -1.55
N GLU A 478 -21.29 2.58 -1.35
CA GLU A 478 -22.52 3.04 -0.70
C GLU A 478 -23.48 3.58 -1.75
N THR A 479 -24.72 3.11 -1.73
CA THR A 479 -25.81 3.61 -2.57
C THR A 479 -26.83 4.30 -1.68
N ARG A 480 -27.19 5.54 -2.00
CA ARG A 480 -28.20 6.31 -1.24
C ARG A 480 -29.26 6.84 -2.19
N ASN A 481 -30.52 6.69 -1.81
CA ASN A 481 -31.64 7.30 -2.53
C ASN A 481 -31.95 8.65 -1.89
N ASN A 482 -31.78 9.73 -2.64
CA ASN A 482 -32.04 11.10 -2.19
C ASN A 482 -33.45 11.52 -2.61
N PHE A 483 -34.45 11.08 -1.85
CA PHE A 483 -35.85 11.35 -2.17
C PHE A 483 -36.31 12.78 -1.83
N TYR A 484 -35.64 13.45 -0.89
CA TYR A 484 -36.17 14.69 -0.31
C TYR A 484 -35.80 15.98 -1.07
N ASN A 485 -34.65 16.03 -1.75
CA ASN A 485 -34.15 17.27 -2.36
C ASN A 485 -33.86 17.16 -3.88
N ASP A 486 -33.52 15.97 -4.39
CA ASP A 486 -32.92 15.80 -5.74
C ASP A 486 -33.49 14.65 -6.57
N GLU A 487 -34.43 13.85 -6.04
CA GLU A 487 -34.94 12.60 -6.65
C GLU A 487 -33.85 11.84 -7.41
N SER A 488 -32.78 11.47 -6.73
CA SER A 488 -31.60 10.87 -7.35
C SER A 488 -31.07 9.67 -6.58
N VAL A 489 -30.26 8.85 -7.25
CA VAL A 489 -29.49 7.76 -6.63
C VAL A 489 -28.02 8.16 -6.63
N SER A 490 -27.45 8.33 -5.45
CA SER A 490 -26.02 8.58 -5.26
C SER A 490 -25.24 7.28 -5.08
N TYR A 491 -24.09 7.21 -5.73
CA TYR A 491 -23.08 6.18 -5.54
C TYR A 491 -21.83 6.83 -4.94
N THR A 492 -21.36 6.30 -3.81
CA THR A 492 -20.09 6.69 -3.21
C THR A 492 -19.15 5.50 -3.15
N PHE A 493 -17.96 5.66 -3.73
CA PHE A 493 -16.91 4.66 -3.76
C PHE A 493 -15.78 5.09 -2.84
N SER A 494 -15.39 4.21 -1.93
CA SER A 494 -14.25 4.43 -1.04
C SER A 494 -13.32 3.22 -1.02
N TYR A 495 -12.02 3.46 -1.02
CA TYR A 495 -11.03 2.42 -0.82
C TYR A 495 -10.86 2.14 0.67
N LYS A 496 -10.95 0.87 1.06
CA LYS A 496 -10.72 0.40 2.41
C LYS A 496 -9.28 -0.07 2.56
N LEU A 497 -8.43 0.80 3.11
CA LEU A 497 -7.05 0.47 3.41
C LEU A 497 -6.96 -0.16 4.80
N ASN A 498 -6.74 -1.47 4.86
CA ASN A 498 -6.66 -2.19 6.14
C ASN A 498 -5.27 -2.01 6.78
N PHE A 499 -5.23 -1.36 7.94
CA PHE A 499 -4.09 -1.40 8.87
C PHE A 499 -4.41 -2.30 10.06
N GLU A 500 -3.38 -2.71 10.82
CA GLU A 500 -3.51 -3.63 11.96
C GLU A 500 -4.52 -3.15 13.03
N LYS A 501 -4.62 -1.83 13.25
CA LYS A 501 -5.52 -1.26 14.26
C LYS A 501 -6.93 -1.01 13.71
N ARG A 502 -7.05 -0.23 12.62
CA ARG A 502 -8.33 0.09 11.97
C ARG A 502 -8.15 0.36 10.47
N PRO A 503 -9.19 0.10 9.67
CA PRO A 503 -9.17 0.49 8.27
C PRO A 503 -9.26 2.01 8.12
N ILE A 504 -8.44 2.58 7.24
CA ILE A 504 -8.58 3.95 6.76
C ILE A 504 -9.45 3.90 5.50
N VAL A 505 -10.49 4.74 5.48
CA VAL A 505 -11.42 4.83 4.34
C VAL A 505 -11.04 6.05 3.51
N ILE A 506 -10.66 5.81 2.26
CA ILE A 506 -10.21 6.85 1.34
C ILE A 506 -11.27 7.02 0.26
N HIS A 507 -11.96 8.16 0.26
CA HIS A 507 -12.92 8.48 -0.78
C HIS A 507 -12.25 8.48 -2.16
N LEU A 508 -12.88 7.81 -3.13
CA LEU A 508 -12.41 7.69 -4.51
C LEU A 508 -13.24 8.56 -5.46
N LEU A 509 -14.57 8.42 -5.38
CA LEU A 509 -15.51 9.00 -6.32
C LEU A 509 -16.93 9.03 -5.72
N THR A 510 -17.66 10.12 -5.93
CA THR A 510 -19.11 10.17 -5.70
C THR A 510 -19.82 10.79 -6.90
N PHE A 511 -20.93 10.19 -7.31
CA PHE A 511 -21.82 10.74 -8.33
C PHE A 511 -23.28 10.43 -8.04
N SER A 512 -24.18 11.26 -8.57
CA SER A 512 -25.63 11.14 -8.40
C SER A 512 -26.33 11.10 -9.76
N ILE A 513 -27.21 10.12 -9.93
CA ILE A 513 -28.01 9.94 -11.13
C ILE A 513 -29.45 10.34 -10.82
N PRO A 514 -30.04 11.32 -11.52
CA PRO A 514 -31.42 11.70 -11.31
C PRO A 514 -32.37 10.57 -11.76
N LEU A 515 -33.49 10.41 -11.05
CA LEU A 515 -34.52 9.40 -11.33
C LEU A 515 -35.45 9.83 -12.47
N ASN A 516 -35.54 11.13 -12.72
CA ASN A 516 -36.34 11.73 -13.78
C ASN A 516 -35.63 12.96 -14.38
N PHE A 517 -36.13 13.44 -15.51
CA PHE A 517 -35.75 14.71 -16.10
C PHE A 517 -37.02 15.49 -16.45
N ASN A 518 -36.93 16.83 -16.41
CA ASN A 518 -38.01 17.73 -16.85
C ASN A 518 -38.08 17.87 -18.39
N THR A 519 -37.54 16.90 -19.12
CA THR A 519 -37.50 16.84 -20.59
C THR A 519 -37.75 15.40 -21.04
N ASP A 520 -38.15 15.22 -22.29
CA ASP A 520 -38.35 13.90 -22.87
C ASP A 520 -37.02 13.12 -22.91
N VAL A 521 -37.00 11.98 -22.23
CA VAL A 521 -35.84 11.08 -22.20
C VAL A 521 -35.96 10.09 -23.35
N GLU A 522 -34.93 10.06 -24.20
CA GLU A 522 -34.86 9.09 -25.29
C GLU A 522 -34.81 7.66 -24.72
N PRO A 523 -35.53 6.68 -25.31
CA PRO A 523 -35.59 5.30 -24.81
C PRO A 523 -34.22 4.63 -24.61
N ALA A 524 -33.20 5.06 -25.37
CA ALA A 524 -31.84 4.54 -25.28
C ALA A 524 -31.10 4.95 -24.00
N TYR A 525 -31.56 5.99 -23.30
CA TYR A 525 -30.87 6.62 -22.17
C TYR A 525 -31.68 6.55 -20.86
N ILE A 526 -32.71 5.71 -20.80
CA ILE A 526 -33.50 5.56 -19.57
C ILE A 526 -32.65 5.08 -18.38
N GLN A 527 -32.99 5.55 -17.19
CA GLN A 527 -32.26 5.33 -15.95
C GLN A 527 -32.06 3.86 -15.56
N PRO A 528 -33.02 2.93 -15.78
CA PRO A 528 -32.80 1.52 -15.47
C PRO A 528 -31.56 0.94 -16.14
N TYR A 529 -31.29 1.31 -17.40
CA TYR A 529 -30.11 0.82 -18.12
C TYR A 529 -28.80 1.30 -17.51
N ILE A 530 -28.72 2.57 -17.06
CA ILE A 530 -27.49 3.06 -16.45
C ILE A 530 -27.23 2.39 -15.09
N PHE A 531 -28.26 2.12 -14.31
CA PHE A 531 -28.14 1.40 -13.04
C PHE A 531 -27.68 -0.05 -13.23
N GLU A 532 -28.20 -0.74 -14.24
CA GLU A 532 -27.74 -2.08 -14.61
C GLU A 532 -26.28 -2.07 -15.07
N ASN A 533 -25.90 -1.10 -15.90
CA ASN A 533 -24.54 -0.95 -16.40
C ASN A 533 -23.54 -0.67 -15.26
N ILE A 534 -23.87 0.23 -14.34
CA ILE A 534 -23.03 0.52 -13.15
C ILE A 534 -22.89 -0.73 -12.28
N THR A 535 -24.01 -1.42 -12.03
CA THR A 535 -24.00 -2.68 -11.26
C THR A 535 -23.09 -3.71 -11.92
N TYR A 536 -23.15 -3.84 -13.26
CA TYR A 536 -22.28 -4.73 -14.01
C TYR A 536 -20.80 -4.34 -13.89
N LEU A 537 -20.46 -3.05 -14.06
CA LEU A 537 -19.09 -2.55 -13.93
C LEU A 537 -18.49 -2.83 -12.55
N ILE A 538 -19.29 -2.67 -11.50
CA ILE A 538 -18.90 -2.97 -10.11
C ILE A 538 -18.65 -4.46 -9.94
N LYS A 539 -19.64 -5.31 -10.29
CA LYS A 539 -19.58 -6.77 -10.10
C LYS A 539 -18.42 -7.42 -10.86
N ASN A 540 -18.02 -6.84 -11.99
CA ASN A 540 -16.96 -7.37 -12.85
C ASN A 540 -15.58 -6.73 -12.63
N ASN A 541 -15.43 -5.85 -11.62
CA ASN A 541 -14.20 -5.12 -11.33
C ASN A 541 -13.68 -4.31 -12.54
N ILE A 542 -14.59 -3.79 -13.35
CA ILE A 542 -14.24 -2.98 -14.53
C ILE A 542 -14.05 -1.53 -14.12
N LEU A 543 -14.94 -1.00 -13.26
CA LEU A 543 -14.98 0.42 -12.88
C LEU A 543 -13.61 0.96 -12.42
N PHE A 544 -12.88 0.20 -11.59
CA PHE A 544 -11.55 0.53 -11.06
C PHE A 544 -10.44 -0.45 -11.47
N GLY A 545 -10.75 -1.39 -12.37
CA GLY A 545 -9.84 -2.47 -12.75
C GLY A 545 -9.65 -3.56 -11.69
N LYS A 546 -9.04 -4.67 -12.08
CA LYS A 546 -8.94 -5.92 -11.28
C LYS A 546 -7.80 -5.96 -10.25
N SER A 547 -6.80 -5.10 -10.38
CA SER A 547 -5.57 -5.13 -9.58
C SER A 547 -5.10 -3.71 -9.26
N MET A 548 -4.07 -3.58 -8.42
CA MET A 548 -3.39 -2.31 -8.21
C MET A 548 -2.37 -2.02 -9.32
N PRO A 549 -2.16 -0.74 -9.68
CA PRO A 549 -2.90 0.45 -9.25
C PRO A 549 -4.32 0.52 -9.85
N LEU A 550 -5.24 1.23 -9.18
CA LEU A 550 -6.64 1.38 -9.62
C LEU A 550 -6.69 2.06 -10.99
N LYS A 551 -7.27 1.36 -11.97
CA LYS A 551 -7.48 1.85 -13.34
C LYS A 551 -8.93 2.21 -13.50
N ILE A 552 -9.28 3.44 -13.14
CA ILE A 552 -10.64 3.92 -13.33
C ILE A 552 -10.97 4.02 -14.83
N ILE A 553 -12.20 3.68 -15.21
CA ILE A 553 -12.61 3.85 -16.60
C ILE A 553 -12.48 5.33 -17.02
N PRO A 554 -12.11 5.62 -18.28
CA PRO A 554 -11.79 6.99 -18.72
C PRO A 554 -12.87 8.02 -18.39
N GLY A 555 -14.14 7.62 -18.50
CA GLY A 555 -15.29 8.49 -18.24
C GLY A 555 -15.38 9.06 -16.83
N PHE A 556 -14.71 8.45 -15.85
CA PHE A 556 -14.71 8.92 -14.47
C PHE A 556 -13.41 9.61 -14.03
N LYS A 557 -12.38 9.61 -14.89
CA LYS A 557 -11.04 10.06 -14.51
C LYS A 557 -10.99 11.54 -14.11
N GLU A 558 -11.80 12.38 -14.75
CA GLU A 558 -11.87 13.82 -14.48
C GLU A 558 -12.62 14.18 -13.18
N TYR A 559 -13.20 13.17 -12.51
CA TYR A 559 -14.01 13.36 -11.31
C TYR A 559 -13.37 12.72 -10.07
N ILE A 560 -12.18 12.15 -10.19
CA ILE A 560 -11.40 11.64 -9.04
C ILE A 560 -11.19 12.78 -8.05
N GLY A 561 -11.57 12.56 -6.79
CA GLY A 561 -11.38 13.53 -5.70
C GLY A 561 -12.29 14.76 -5.74
N LYS A 562 -13.27 14.83 -6.66
CA LYS A 562 -14.35 15.83 -6.60
C LYS A 562 -15.41 15.40 -5.59
N ASN A 563 -16.05 16.38 -4.95
CA ASN A 563 -16.96 16.14 -3.82
C ASN A 563 -18.21 15.35 -4.24
N ILE A 564 -18.93 15.75 -5.31
CA ILE A 564 -20.02 14.99 -5.95
C ILE A 564 -20.16 15.45 -7.42
N ILE A 565 -20.41 14.52 -8.35
CA ILE A 565 -20.98 14.83 -9.68
C ILE A 565 -22.50 14.82 -9.57
N ILE A 566 -23.16 15.94 -9.85
CA ILE A 566 -24.63 16.03 -9.84
C ILE A 566 -25.08 16.22 -11.29
N LEU A 567 -25.72 15.20 -11.88
CA LEU A 567 -26.25 15.24 -13.25
C LEU A 567 -27.70 15.76 -13.31
N LYS A 568 -28.15 16.43 -12.25
CA LYS A 568 -29.52 16.92 -12.10
C LYS A 568 -29.75 18.07 -13.08
N ASP A 569 -30.94 18.09 -13.70
CA ASP A 569 -31.40 19.14 -14.62
C ASP A 569 -30.54 19.37 -15.88
N ASN A 570 -29.59 18.47 -16.18
CA ASN A 570 -28.74 18.55 -17.37
C ASN A 570 -28.73 17.20 -18.13
N TYR A 571 -29.75 17.00 -18.98
CA TYR A 571 -29.94 15.76 -19.74
C TYR A 571 -28.78 15.49 -20.71
N ASP A 572 -28.18 16.52 -21.33
CA ASP A 572 -27.05 16.36 -22.26
C ASP A 572 -25.80 15.86 -21.54
N GLU A 573 -25.50 16.40 -20.35
CA GLU A 573 -24.38 15.92 -19.54
C GLU A 573 -24.61 14.48 -19.05
N TYR A 574 -25.86 14.15 -18.71
CA TYR A 574 -26.25 12.77 -18.40
C TYR A 574 -26.06 11.83 -19.60
N LYS A 575 -26.41 12.22 -20.83
CA LYS A 575 -26.17 11.40 -22.04
C LYS A 575 -24.68 11.14 -22.25
N VAL A 576 -23.85 12.17 -22.14
CA VAL A 576 -22.39 12.03 -22.24
C VAL A 576 -21.86 11.08 -21.17
N PHE A 577 -22.37 11.18 -19.95
CA PHE A 577 -22.03 10.28 -18.84
C PHE A 577 -22.49 8.84 -19.11
N PHE A 578 -23.70 8.67 -19.62
CA PHE A 578 -24.28 7.37 -19.98
C PHE A 578 -23.43 6.67 -21.05
N ASP A 579 -23.09 7.38 -22.12
CA ASP A 579 -22.26 6.85 -23.22
C ASP A 579 -20.86 6.48 -22.73
N LYS A 580 -20.26 7.29 -21.85
CA LYS A 580 -18.99 6.97 -21.20
C LYS A 580 -19.04 5.65 -20.43
N ILE A 581 -20.14 5.37 -19.73
CA ILE A 581 -20.34 4.10 -19.01
C ILE A 581 -20.60 2.95 -19.99
N LYS A 582 -21.48 3.16 -20.96
CA LYS A 582 -21.86 2.15 -21.97
C LYS A 582 -20.65 1.69 -22.78
N ASN A 583 -19.78 2.61 -23.21
CA ASN A 583 -18.57 2.32 -23.95
C ASN A 583 -17.50 1.57 -23.14
N ALA A 584 -17.64 1.50 -21.82
CA ALA A 584 -16.71 0.80 -20.93
C ALA A 584 -17.13 -0.65 -20.61
N LEU A 585 -18.33 -1.07 -21.02
CA LEU A 585 -18.83 -2.44 -20.92
C LEU A 585 -18.23 -3.31 -22.02
#